data_AF-A0A0A2ML51-F1
#
_entry.id   AF-A0A0A2ML51-F1
#
_cell.length_a   1.000
_cell.length_b   1.000
_cell.length_c   1.000
_cell.angle_alpha   90.00
_cell.angle_beta   90.00
_cell.angle_gamma   90.00
#
_symmetry.space_group_name_H-M   'P 1'
#
loop_
_entity.id
_entity.type
_entity.pdbx_description
1 polymer ?
#
loop_
_entity_poly.entity_id
_entity_poly.type
_entity_poly.pdbx_seq_one_letter_code
_entity_poly.pdbx_strand_id
1 'polypeptide(L)'
;MMPVDYSVLEKDFDCACDDVIKDLTGKYKSTYQAGGADMLNAFFDLIKTEFDNAAQLFITNNKLSNDAEGLRLITAIAKKHAKKCIDFYGQVR
;
A
#
# COMPACT_ATOMS: atom_id res chain seq x y z
N MET A 1 23.95 9.29 -19.33
CA MET A 1 22.60 8.83 -18.94
C MET A 1 21.97 9.93 -18.13
N MET A 2 20.86 10.51 -18.61
CA MET A 2 20.02 11.35 -17.74
C MET A 2 19.31 10.41 -16.76
N PRO A 3 19.24 10.73 -15.46
CA PRO A 3 18.46 9.93 -14.53
C PRO A 3 17.00 9.91 -15.01
N VAL A 4 16.40 8.73 -15.06
CA VAL A 4 14.95 8.62 -15.29
C VAL A 4 14.28 9.29 -14.11
N ASP A 5 13.50 10.33 -14.37
CA ASP A 5 12.77 11.05 -13.34
C ASP A 5 11.49 10.28 -12.98
N TYR A 6 11.56 9.51 -11.90
CA TYR A 6 10.44 8.75 -11.37
C TYR A 6 9.53 9.57 -10.46
N SER A 7 9.78 10.87 -10.23
CA SER A 7 9.00 11.67 -9.28
C SER A 7 7.49 11.70 -9.57
N VAL A 8 7.12 11.68 -10.85
CA VAL A 8 5.71 11.58 -11.28
C VAL A 8 5.14 10.20 -10.94
N LEU A 9 5.91 9.15 -11.19
CA LEU A 9 5.54 7.77 -10.90
C LEU A 9 5.33 7.54 -9.40
N GLU A 10 6.24 8.08 -8.58
CA GLU A 10 6.15 8.04 -7.12
C GLU A 10 4.91 8.76 -6.62
N LYS A 11 4.63 9.96 -7.15
CA LYS A 11 3.47 10.76 -6.76
C LYS A 11 2.15 10.08 -7.15
N ASP A 12 2.06 9.53 -8.35
CA ASP A 12 0.85 8.84 -8.82
C ASP A 12 0.58 7.58 -7.99
N PHE A 13 1.64 6.86 -7.63
CA PHE A 13 1.51 5.69 -6.77
C PHE A 13 1.22 6.04 -5.31
N ASP A 14 1.74 7.15 -4.79
CA ASP A 14 1.36 7.68 -3.48
C ASP A 14 -0.15 8.01 -3.44
N CYS A 15 -0.71 8.60 -4.50
CA CYS A 15 -2.15 8.82 -4.59
C CYS A 15 -2.95 7.49 -4.61
N ALA A 16 -2.48 6.47 -5.33
CA ALA A 16 -3.10 5.15 -5.33
C ALA A 16 -3.05 4.50 -3.92
N CYS A 17 -1.95 4.70 -3.19
CA CYS A 17 -1.81 4.26 -1.81
C CYS A 17 -2.80 4.97 -0.88
N ASP A 18 -3.05 6.27 -1.06
CA ASP A 18 -4.04 7.02 -0.26
C ASP A 18 -5.47 6.47 -0.42
N ASP A 19 -5.83 6.02 -1.62
CA ASP A 19 -7.14 5.40 -1.86
C ASP A 19 -7.25 4.04 -1.17
N VAL A 20 -6.19 3.22 -1.20
CA VAL A 20 -6.10 1.98 -0.42
C VAL A 20 -6.26 2.26 1.08
N ILE A 21 -5.64 3.32 1.59
CA ILE A 21 -5.76 3.72 3.00
C ILE A 21 -7.21 4.09 3.36
N LYS A 22 -7.91 4.83 2.51
CA LYS A 22 -9.32 5.18 2.74
C LYS A 22 -10.20 3.93 2.81
N ASP A 23 -10.00 3.00 1.88
CA ASP A 23 -10.75 1.74 1.84
C ASP A 23 -10.47 0.88 3.07
N LEU A 24 -9.20 0.74 3.45
CA LEU A 24 -8.79 0.05 4.67
C LEU A 24 -9.39 0.69 5.92
N THR A 25 -9.44 2.01 5.98
CA THR A 25 -10.06 2.75 7.10
C THR A 25 -11.57 2.46 7.20
N GLY A 26 -12.25 2.40 6.05
CA GLY A 26 -13.65 1.99 5.98
C GLY A 26 -13.86 0.58 6.50
N LYS A 27 -13.10 -0.38 5.97
CA LYS A 27 -13.14 -1.80 6.38
C LYS A 27 -12.83 -1.97 7.87
N TYR A 28 -11.85 -1.23 8.40
CA TYR A 28 -11.49 -1.26 9.81
C TYR A 28 -12.68 -0.88 10.68
N LYS A 29 -13.29 0.28 10.42
CA LYS A 29 -14.43 0.79 11.21
C LYS A 29 -15.66 -0.11 11.11
N SER A 30 -15.92 -0.70 9.95
CA SER A 30 -17.12 -1.54 9.75
C SER A 30 -16.99 -2.95 10.32
N THR A 31 -15.79 -3.53 10.28
CA THR A 31 -15.62 -4.98 10.42
C THR A 31 -14.58 -5.39 11.46
N TYR A 32 -13.47 -4.65 11.56
CA TYR A 32 -12.32 -5.09 12.37
C TYR A 32 -12.19 -4.37 13.72
N GLN A 33 -12.77 -3.17 13.87
CA GLN A 33 -12.65 -2.33 15.09
C GLN A 33 -13.20 -3.04 16.35
N ALA A 34 -14.29 -3.78 16.23
CA ALA A 34 -14.92 -4.47 17.36
C ALA A 34 -14.41 -5.92 17.58
N GLY A 35 -13.54 -6.42 16.69
CA GLY A 35 -13.23 -7.84 16.57
C GLY A 35 -12.08 -8.36 17.45
N GLY A 36 -11.47 -7.51 18.26
CA GLY A 36 -10.34 -7.89 19.12
C GLY A 36 -9.05 -8.23 18.36
N ALA A 37 -8.12 -8.91 19.04
CA ALA A 37 -6.76 -9.13 18.55
C ALA A 37 -6.68 -10.01 17.28
N ASP A 38 -7.54 -11.02 17.15
CA ASP A 38 -7.52 -11.92 16.00
C ASP A 38 -7.98 -11.22 14.71
N MET A 39 -9.02 -10.38 14.82
CA MET A 39 -9.46 -9.54 13.70
C MET A 39 -8.43 -8.47 13.36
N LEU A 40 -7.72 -7.92 14.35
CA LEU A 40 -6.63 -6.98 14.09
C LEU A 40 -5.47 -7.63 13.31
N ASN A 41 -5.09 -8.86 13.65
CA ASN A 41 -4.08 -9.60 12.90
C ASN A 41 -4.54 -9.90 11.46
N ALA A 42 -5.80 -10.33 11.28
CA ALA A 42 -6.38 -10.51 9.96
C ALA A 42 -6.42 -9.20 9.15
N PHE A 43 -6.67 -8.08 9.82
CA PHE A 43 -6.62 -6.76 9.20
C PHE A 43 -5.19 -6.38 8.79
N PHE A 44 -4.17 -6.69 9.58
CA PHE A 44 -2.78 -6.44 9.19
C PHE A 44 -2.34 -7.24 7.96
N ASP A 45 -2.81 -8.48 7.83
CA ASP A 45 -2.55 -9.26 6.62
C ASP A 45 -3.32 -8.71 5.42
N LEU A 46 -4.57 -8.26 5.62
CA LEU A 46 -5.33 -7.55 4.59
C LEU A 46 -4.60 -6.29 4.11
N ILE A 47 -4.05 -5.48 5.01
CA ILE A 47 -3.27 -4.29 4.66
C ILE A 47 -2.15 -4.67 3.68
N LYS A 48 -1.35 -5.69 3.99
CA LYS A 48 -0.24 -6.12 3.11
C LYS A 48 -0.76 -6.52 1.73
N THR A 49 -1.83 -7.33 1.69
CA THR A 49 -2.43 -7.80 0.44
C THR A 49 -2.96 -6.66 -0.41
N GLU A 50 -3.65 -5.67 0.17
CA GLU A 50 -4.19 -4.53 -0.59
C GLU A 50 -3.07 -3.66 -1.19
N PHE A 51 -1.99 -3.42 -0.44
CA PHE A 51 -0.84 -2.68 -0.97
C PHE A 51 -0.06 -3.47 -2.03
N ASP A 52 0.09 -4.79 -1.88
CA ASP A 52 0.71 -5.64 -2.91
C ASP A 52 -0.15 -5.66 -4.18
N ASN A 53 -1.48 -5.73 -4.05
CA ASN A 53 -2.40 -5.65 -5.19
C ASN A 53 -2.33 -4.29 -5.88
N ALA A 54 -2.31 -3.19 -5.12
CA ALA A 54 -2.17 -1.85 -5.66
C ALA A 54 -0.83 -1.68 -6.42
N ALA A 55 0.26 -2.20 -5.86
CA ALA A 55 1.56 -2.23 -6.54
C ALA A 55 1.49 -3.00 -7.86
N GLN A 56 0.93 -4.21 -7.87
CA GLN A 56 0.81 -5.02 -9.09
C GLN A 56 -0.07 -4.37 -10.16
N LEU A 57 -1.20 -3.78 -9.75
CA LEU A 57 -2.08 -3.04 -10.66
C LEU A 57 -1.36 -1.83 -11.25
N PHE A 58 -0.65 -1.07 -10.43
CA PHE A 58 0.10 0.09 -10.87
C PHE A 58 1.24 -0.28 -11.83
N ILE A 59 1.99 -1.35 -11.52
CA ILE A 59 3.06 -1.89 -12.39
C ILE A 59 2.49 -2.29 -13.75
N THR A 60 1.36 -2.99 -13.75
CA THR A 60 0.69 -3.46 -14.97
C THR A 60 0.19 -2.28 -15.82
N ASN A 61 -0.50 -1.33 -15.18
CA ASN A 61 -1.08 -0.16 -15.87
C ASN A 61 -0.02 0.76 -16.46
N ASN A 62 1.12 0.92 -15.78
CA ASN A 62 2.23 1.76 -16.23
C ASN A 62 3.29 0.99 -17.05
N LYS A 63 3.05 -0.29 -17.35
CA LYS A 63 3.96 -1.15 -18.14
C LYS A 63 5.38 -1.22 -17.56
N LEU A 64 5.50 -1.18 -16.23
CA LEU A 64 6.77 -1.20 -15.52
C LEU A 64 7.35 -2.60 -15.35
N SER A 65 6.71 -3.65 -15.87
CA SER A 65 7.12 -5.05 -15.65
C SER A 65 8.55 -5.36 -16.09
N ASN A 66 9.10 -4.58 -17.02
CA ASN A 66 10.48 -4.72 -17.51
C ASN A 66 11.42 -3.64 -16.95
N ASP A 67 10.92 -2.75 -16.09
CA ASP A 67 11.67 -1.68 -15.44
C ASP A 67 12.04 -2.07 -14.01
N ALA A 68 13.26 -2.60 -13.85
CA ALA A 68 13.75 -3.05 -12.55
C ALA A 68 13.81 -1.92 -11.50
N GLU A 69 14.04 -0.67 -11.92
CA GLU A 69 14.13 0.46 -11.01
C GLU A 69 12.75 0.97 -10.61
N GLY A 70 11.83 1.10 -11.58
CA GLY A 70 10.42 1.36 -11.33
C GLY A 70 9.77 0.32 -10.43
N LEU A 71 10.02 -0.98 -10.68
CA LEU A 71 9.55 -2.07 -9.81
C LEU A 71 10.06 -1.94 -8.38
N ARG A 72 11.35 -1.63 -8.21
CA ARG A 72 11.97 -1.46 -6.89
C ARG A 72 11.35 -0.28 -6.14
N LEU A 73 11.12 0.84 -6.82
CA LEU A 73 10.52 2.04 -6.26
C LEU A 73 9.08 1.80 -5.81
N ILE A 74 8.22 1.29 -6.70
CA ILE A 74 6.81 1.00 -6.40
C ILE A 74 6.70 0.00 -5.23
N THR A 75 7.50 -1.07 -5.24
CA THR A 75 7.53 -2.04 -4.15
C THR A 75 7.96 -1.41 -2.83
N ALA A 76 8.95 -0.51 -2.85
CA ALA A 76 9.43 0.18 -1.65
C ALA A 76 8.37 1.13 -1.08
N ILE A 77 7.67 1.88 -1.94
CA ILE A 77 6.59 2.79 -1.55
C ILE A 77 5.42 2.00 -0.95
N ALA A 78 5.00 0.90 -1.60
CA ALA A 78 3.91 0.05 -1.12
C ALA A 78 4.20 -0.48 0.28
N LYS A 79 5.41 -1.03 0.49
CA LYS A 79 5.86 -1.52 1.81
C LYS A 79 5.93 -0.41 2.86
N LYS A 80 6.38 0.79 2.48
CA LYS A 80 6.44 1.93 3.39
C LYS A 80 5.06 2.35 3.87
N HIS A 81 4.08 2.42 2.97
CA HIS A 81 2.69 2.75 3.33
C HIS A 81 2.02 1.62 4.12
N ALA A 82 2.16 0.37 3.69
CA ALA A 82 1.66 -0.79 4.43
C ALA A 82 2.18 -0.81 5.87
N LYS A 83 3.49 -0.57 6.05
CA LYS A 83 4.10 -0.47 7.38
C LYS A 83 3.51 0.68 8.20
N LYS A 84 3.35 1.87 7.62
CA LYS A 84 2.72 3.01 8.32
C LYS A 84 1.30 2.70 8.76
N CYS A 85 0.51 2.02 7.93
CA CYS A 85 -0.84 1.59 8.30
C CYS A 85 -0.81 0.61 9.46
N ILE A 86 0.02 -0.44 9.39
CA ILE A 86 0.15 -1.42 10.48
C ILE A 86 0.59 -0.74 11.77
N ASP A 87 1.59 0.14 11.70
CA ASP A 87 2.10 0.86 12.88
C ASP A 87 1.01 1.79 13.46
N PHE A 88 0.22 2.47 12.61
CA PHE A 88 -0.92 3.29 13.06
C PHE A 88 -1.98 2.46 13.75
N TYR A 89 -2.51 1.41 13.10
CA TYR A 89 -3.57 0.58 13.66
C TYR A 89 -3.10 -0.28 14.85
N GLY A 90 -1.82 -0.59 14.93
CA GLY A 90 -1.21 -1.25 16.09
C GLY A 90 -1.09 -0.34 17.32
N GLN A 91 -1.08 0.98 17.13
CA GLN A 91 -1.11 1.97 18.22
C GLN A 91 -2.53 2.34 18.66
N VAL A 92 -3.56 2.09 17.85
CA VAL A 92 -4.98 2.34 18.15
C VAL A 92 -5.54 1.31 19.17
N ARG A 93 -4.67 0.71 19.98
CA ARG A 93 -4.97 -0.34 20.94
C ARG A 93 -5.61 0.19 22.22
#